data_AF-A0A6N8H5N4-F1
#
_entry.id   AF-A0A6N8H5N4-F1
#
_cell.length_a   1.000
_cell.length_b   1.000
_cell.length_c   1.000
_cell.angle_alpha   90.00
_cell.angle_beta   90.00
_cell.angle_gamma   90.00
#
_symmetry.space_group_name_H-M   'P 1'
#
loop_
_entity.id
_entity.type
_entity.pdbx_description
1 polymer ?
#
loop_
_entity_poly.entity_id
_entity_poly.type
_entity_poly.pdbx_seq_one_letter_code
_entity_poly.pdbx_strand_id
1 'polypeptide(L)'
;MAGGLRMFLFTVTKPGLRQAGALALCAVCLCGTVAAAVHFSGDAVAAAAPVTATVETTQDIGTYFTGYGFETDLSSAAVDKVKIPKKWDDSFTAFNQVVQESGLDLGGYKGKTVEKWTLLCPQLSTGDEDTYCVLLVYKTKPVGAYLLEKPSGEVSGLVTAAKTAAEADGVEIEYPED
;
A
#
# COMPACT_ATOMS: atom_id res chain seq x y z
N MET A 1 -51.81 -46.14 37.26
CA MET A 1 -51.59 -46.17 38.72
C MET A 1 -50.59 -45.09 39.07
N ALA A 2 -50.89 -44.29 40.11
CA ALA A 2 -50.02 -43.37 40.88
C ALA A 2 -49.25 -42.28 40.09
N GLY A 3 -49.50 -40.98 40.29
CA GLY A 3 -49.08 -40.18 41.46
C GLY A 3 -47.66 -39.65 41.18
N GLY A 4 -47.33 -38.37 41.07
CA GLY A 4 -47.74 -37.19 41.82
C GLY A 4 -46.49 -36.54 42.41
N LEU A 5 -46.18 -35.29 41.99
CA LEU A 5 -45.37 -34.26 42.66
C LEU A 5 -43.87 -34.52 43.00
N ARG A 6 -42.98 -33.64 42.48
CA ARG A 6 -41.98 -32.90 43.28
C ARG A 6 -41.37 -31.73 42.48
N MET A 7 -41.87 -30.55 42.81
CA MET A 7 -41.30 -29.23 42.59
C MET A 7 -39.94 -29.06 43.31
N PHE A 8 -39.03 -28.29 42.68
CA PHE A 8 -37.99 -27.39 43.24
C PHE A 8 -37.04 -27.89 44.35
N LEU A 9 -35.71 -27.67 44.19
CA LEU A 9 -34.94 -26.62 44.90
C LEU A 9 -33.41 -26.67 44.60
N PHE A 10 -32.90 -25.55 44.06
CA PHE A 10 -31.59 -24.89 44.27
C PHE A 10 -30.26 -25.57 43.87
N THR A 11 -29.67 -25.04 42.79
CA THR A 11 -28.49 -24.17 42.95
C THR A 11 -28.49 -23.08 41.87
N VAL A 12 -28.50 -21.83 42.32
CA VAL A 12 -28.34 -20.62 41.49
C VAL A 12 -26.98 -20.05 41.83
N THR A 13 -26.10 -19.92 40.84
CA THR A 13 -25.11 -18.82 40.82
C THR A 13 -24.67 -18.51 39.39
N LYS A 14 -25.17 -17.37 38.93
CA LYS A 14 -24.76 -16.58 37.77
C LYS A 14 -23.35 -15.99 38.03
N PRO A 15 -22.58 -15.66 36.98
CA PRO A 15 -21.84 -14.41 37.03
C PRO A 15 -22.34 -13.52 35.90
N GLY A 16 -23.33 -12.69 36.22
CA GLY A 16 -23.52 -11.43 35.54
C GLY A 16 -23.06 -10.32 36.48
N LEU A 17 -21.94 -9.67 36.16
CA LEU A 17 -21.53 -8.38 36.73
C LEU A 17 -20.75 -7.67 35.60
N ARG A 18 -21.39 -6.89 34.72
CA ARG A 18 -22.02 -5.56 34.91
C ARG A 18 -21.04 -4.45 35.28
N GLN A 19 -21.19 -3.37 34.50
CA GLN A 19 -20.96 -1.97 34.84
C GLN A 19 -19.50 -1.53 34.85
N ALA A 20 -19.07 -0.73 33.86
CA ALA A 20 -19.34 0.71 33.72
C ALA A 20 -18.65 1.53 34.82
N GLY A 21 -17.77 2.43 34.39
CA GLY A 21 -17.05 3.39 35.24
C GLY A 21 -15.64 3.59 34.70
N ALA A 22 -15.45 4.39 33.65
CA ALA A 22 -15.32 5.86 33.68
C ALA A 22 -13.92 6.34 34.10
N LEU A 23 -13.31 7.14 33.20
CA LEU A 23 -12.34 8.20 33.48
C LEU A 23 -10.95 7.72 33.96
N ALA A 24 -9.80 8.25 33.56
CA ALA A 24 -9.48 9.44 32.81
C ALA A 24 -7.93 9.47 32.61
N LEU A 25 -7.50 10.10 31.51
CA LEU A 25 -6.29 10.92 31.38
C LEU A 25 -4.89 10.23 31.35
N CYS A 26 -4.31 10.28 30.15
CA CYS A 26 -2.95 10.73 29.81
C CYS A 26 -1.76 10.36 30.71
N ALA A 27 -0.83 9.56 30.18
CA ALA A 27 0.51 10.04 29.78
C ALA A 27 1.40 8.87 29.28
N VAL A 28 2.04 9.09 28.12
CA VAL A 28 3.38 8.60 27.74
C VAL A 28 3.70 7.11 27.91
N CYS A 29 3.85 6.41 26.78
CA CYS A 29 5.04 5.61 26.50
C CYS A 29 5.11 5.34 24.99
N LEU A 30 5.63 6.34 24.27
CA LEU A 30 6.31 6.16 22.99
C LEU A 30 7.58 5.32 23.26
N CYS A 31 7.53 4.04 22.91
CA CYS A 31 8.68 3.16 22.63
C CYS A 31 8.08 2.07 21.72
N GLY A 32 8.33 2.04 20.41
CA GLY A 32 9.67 2.02 19.82
C GLY A 32 10.18 0.58 19.77
N THR A 33 9.46 -0.31 19.08
CA THR A 33 9.97 -1.62 18.67
C THR A 33 9.68 -1.81 17.18
N VAL A 34 10.49 -1.15 16.35
CA VAL A 34 10.72 -1.61 14.98
C VAL A 34 11.58 -2.87 15.14
N ALA A 35 10.93 -4.01 15.32
CA ALA A 35 11.60 -5.29 15.27
C ALA A 35 11.92 -5.56 13.80
N ALA A 36 13.19 -5.38 13.47
CA ALA A 36 13.80 -5.85 12.24
C ALA A 36 13.51 -7.33 12.05
N ALA A 37 12.87 -7.66 10.93
CA ALA A 37 12.91 -8.98 10.33
C ALA A 37 13.05 -8.78 8.81
N VAL A 38 14.20 -8.27 8.40
CA VAL A 38 14.68 -8.42 7.02
C VAL A 38 15.16 -9.86 6.86
N HIS A 39 14.22 -10.78 6.68
CA HIS A 39 14.51 -12.07 6.08
C HIS A 39 14.34 -11.92 4.57
N PHE A 40 15.47 -11.76 3.90
CA PHE A 40 15.64 -11.93 2.47
C PHE A 40 15.41 -13.42 2.16
N SER A 41 14.23 -13.77 1.67
CA SER A 41 13.92 -15.01 0.93
C SER A 41 12.60 -14.76 0.20
N GLY A 42 12.64 -14.84 -1.12
CA GLY A 42 11.46 -14.70 -1.98
C GLY A 42 10.38 -15.74 -1.70
N ASP A 43 9.24 -15.51 -2.34
CA ASP A 43 8.01 -16.31 -2.34
C ASP A 43 7.00 -16.00 -1.21
N ALA A 44 6.34 -14.85 -1.34
CA ALA A 44 4.93 -14.67 -1.03
C ALA A 44 4.48 -13.29 -1.52
N VAL A 45 3.82 -13.24 -2.68
CA VAL A 45 3.07 -12.08 -3.14
C VAL A 45 1.88 -11.87 -2.17
N ALA A 46 2.14 -11.11 -1.10
CA ALA A 46 1.13 -10.82 -0.10
C ALA A 46 0.10 -9.87 -0.72
N ALA A 47 -1.14 -10.37 -0.80
CA ALA A 47 -2.30 -9.68 -1.33
C ALA A 47 -2.35 -8.19 -0.94
N ALA A 48 -2.46 -7.35 -1.97
CA ALA A 48 -2.52 -5.90 -1.89
C ALA A 48 -3.63 -5.41 -0.93
N ALA A 49 -3.25 -5.15 0.32
CA ALA A 49 -4.01 -4.30 1.21
C ALA A 49 -3.68 -2.84 0.86
N PRO A 50 -4.66 -1.91 0.81
CA PRO A 50 -4.37 -0.51 0.55
C PRO A 50 -3.49 0.01 1.68
N VAL A 51 -2.20 0.20 1.39
CA VAL A 51 -1.23 0.72 2.35
C VAL A 51 -1.56 2.19 2.60
N THR A 52 -2.44 2.46 3.57
CA THR A 52 -2.63 3.79 4.14
C THR A 52 -1.53 4.08 5.15
N ALA A 53 -0.27 3.87 4.77
CA ALA A 53 0.88 4.23 5.58
C ALA A 53 1.17 5.72 5.38
N THR A 54 1.46 6.42 6.48
CA THR A 54 2.08 7.73 6.43
C THR A 54 3.48 7.57 5.86
N VAL A 55 3.79 8.33 4.82
CA VAL A 55 5.07 8.24 4.13
C VAL A 55 5.95 9.40 4.57
N GLU A 56 6.97 9.09 5.37
CA GLU A 56 7.91 10.08 5.91
C GLU A 56 9.35 9.82 5.48
N THR A 57 9.69 8.57 5.20
CA THR A 57 11.04 8.13 4.89
C THR A 57 11.13 7.37 3.58
N THR A 58 12.33 7.29 3.00
CA THR A 58 12.61 6.43 1.84
C THR A 58 12.18 4.98 2.07
N GLN A 59 12.31 4.48 3.30
CA GLN A 59 11.95 3.12 3.67
C GLN A 59 10.43 2.88 3.63
N ASP A 60 9.62 3.86 4.07
CA ASP A 60 8.15 3.79 3.96
C ASP A 60 7.71 3.66 2.50
N ILE A 61 8.45 4.29 1.59
CA ILE A 61 8.13 4.30 0.17
C ILE A 61 8.44 2.96 -0.46
N GLY A 62 9.61 2.39 -0.16
CA GLY A 62 9.91 1.02 -0.57
C GLY A 62 8.84 0.06 -0.10
N THR A 63 8.47 0.15 1.19
CA THR A 63 7.40 -0.68 1.78
C THR A 63 6.06 -0.47 1.08
N TYR A 64 5.72 0.77 0.71
CA TYR A 64 4.51 1.10 -0.03
C TYR A 64 4.48 0.34 -1.37
N PHE A 65 5.56 0.42 -2.16
CA PHE A 65 5.65 -0.26 -3.46
C PHE A 65 5.70 -1.78 -3.34
N THR A 66 6.40 -2.32 -2.34
CA THR A 66 6.42 -3.76 -2.06
C THR A 66 5.02 -4.28 -1.71
N GLY A 67 4.17 -3.46 -1.07
CA GLY A 67 2.76 -3.77 -0.86
C GLY A 67 1.93 -3.94 -2.13
N TYR A 68 2.40 -3.40 -3.27
CA TYR A 68 1.82 -3.61 -4.61
C TYR A 68 2.56 -4.68 -5.42
N GLY A 69 3.56 -5.36 -4.84
CA GLY A 69 4.37 -6.38 -5.51
C GLY A 69 5.63 -5.86 -6.21
N PHE A 70 5.95 -4.56 -6.09
CA PHE A 70 7.12 -3.97 -6.72
C PHE A 70 8.29 -3.82 -5.74
N GLU A 71 9.43 -4.39 -6.10
CA GLU A 71 10.69 -4.17 -5.41
C GLU A 71 11.39 -2.93 -5.98
N THR A 72 11.85 -2.07 -5.07
CA THR A 72 12.51 -0.81 -5.44
C THR A 72 13.89 -0.73 -4.81
N ASP A 73 14.86 -0.21 -5.55
CA ASP A 73 16.20 0.03 -5.03
C ASP A 73 16.21 1.34 -4.22
N LEU A 74 16.25 1.22 -2.89
CA LEU A 74 16.29 2.36 -1.98
C LEU A 74 17.54 3.22 -2.14
N SER A 75 18.63 2.66 -2.69
CA SER A 75 19.88 3.39 -2.93
C SER A 75 19.74 4.41 -4.06
N SER A 76 18.89 4.13 -5.04
CA SER A 76 18.55 5.00 -6.17
C SER A 76 17.52 6.09 -5.84
N ALA A 77 17.03 6.14 -4.60
CA ALA A 77 15.92 7.02 -4.24
C ALA A 77 16.24 8.50 -4.46
N ALA A 78 15.42 9.15 -5.27
CA ALA A 78 15.49 10.58 -5.56
C ALA A 78 14.21 11.29 -5.09
N VAL A 79 14.39 12.45 -4.47
CA VAL A 79 13.30 13.30 -3.99
C VAL A 79 13.33 14.64 -4.69
N ASP A 80 12.25 14.93 -5.40
CA ASP A 80 12.01 16.24 -5.99
C ASP A 80 10.78 16.88 -5.36
N LYS A 81 10.77 18.22 -5.26
CA LYS A 81 9.58 18.97 -4.91
C LYS A 81 8.93 19.48 -6.18
N VAL A 82 7.81 18.86 -6.56
CA VAL A 82 7.08 19.20 -7.78
C VAL A 82 5.79 19.92 -7.43
N LYS A 83 5.47 20.95 -8.22
CA LYS A 83 4.22 21.69 -8.06
C LYS A 83 3.18 21.14 -9.00
N ILE A 84 2.07 20.67 -8.45
CA ILE A 84 0.92 20.25 -9.26
C ILE A 84 0.35 21.50 -9.94
N PRO A 85 0.22 21.53 -11.27
CA PRO A 85 -0.29 22.69 -11.97
C PRO A 85 -1.75 22.98 -11.57
N LYS A 86 -2.10 24.27 -11.50
CA LYS A 86 -3.47 24.71 -11.14
C LYS A 86 -4.47 24.47 -12.28
N LYS A 87 -3.98 24.57 -13.51
CA LYS A 87 -4.70 24.27 -14.74
C LYS A 87 -4.09 23.00 -15.30
N TRP A 88 -4.93 22.04 -15.65
CA TRP A 88 -4.48 20.80 -16.26
C TRP A 88 -4.76 20.88 -17.74
N ASP A 89 -3.72 20.66 -18.52
CA ASP A 89 -3.83 20.38 -19.95
C ASP A 89 -4.24 18.91 -20.15
N ASP A 90 -4.45 18.51 -21.40
CA ASP A 90 -4.88 17.16 -21.76
C ASP A 90 -3.92 16.09 -21.21
N SER A 91 -2.60 16.30 -21.36
CA SER A 91 -1.57 15.38 -20.86
C SER A 91 -1.60 15.18 -19.35
N PHE A 92 -1.81 16.25 -18.56
CA PHE A 92 -1.89 16.12 -17.10
C PHE A 92 -3.21 15.47 -16.67
N THR A 93 -4.27 15.68 -17.44
CA THR A 93 -5.57 15.04 -17.22
C THR A 93 -5.49 13.54 -17.46
N ALA A 94 -4.86 13.11 -18.56
CA ALA A 94 -4.58 11.69 -18.84
C ALA A 94 -3.69 11.06 -17.76
N PHE A 95 -2.63 11.77 -17.35
CA PHE A 95 -1.78 11.33 -16.24
C PHE A 95 -2.57 11.13 -14.93
N ASN A 96 -3.48 12.05 -14.58
CA ASN A 96 -4.31 11.87 -13.39
C ASN A 96 -5.26 10.67 -13.51
N GLN A 97 -5.72 10.30 -14.72
CA GLN A 97 -6.53 9.09 -14.90
C GLN A 97 -5.73 7.83 -14.54
N VAL A 98 -4.47 7.75 -14.96
CA VAL A 98 -3.56 6.64 -14.60
C VAL A 98 -3.35 6.56 -13.08
N VAL A 99 -3.19 7.71 -12.43
CA VAL A 99 -3.10 7.79 -10.97
C VAL A 99 -4.40 7.33 -10.28
N GLN A 100 -5.56 7.64 -10.88
CA GLN A 100 -6.87 7.21 -10.40
C GLN A 100 -7.10 5.70 -10.51
N GLU A 101 -6.47 5.01 -11.48
CA GLU A 101 -6.49 3.54 -11.53
C GLU A 101 -5.89 2.92 -10.27
N SER A 102 -4.94 3.62 -9.64
CA SER A 102 -4.32 3.20 -8.39
C SER A 102 -5.12 3.64 -7.14
N GLY A 103 -6.33 4.19 -7.32
CA GLY A 103 -7.19 4.66 -6.23
C GLY A 103 -6.78 6.00 -5.61
N LEU A 104 -5.94 6.77 -6.30
CA LEU A 104 -5.40 8.06 -5.84
C LEU A 104 -5.88 9.21 -6.75
N ASP A 105 -5.88 10.45 -6.26
CA ASP A 105 -6.33 11.59 -7.07
C ASP A 105 -5.54 12.86 -6.76
N LEU A 106 -5.09 13.54 -7.81
CA LEU A 106 -4.37 14.81 -7.72
C LEU A 106 -5.29 16.03 -7.83
N GLY A 107 -6.58 15.83 -8.10
CA GLY A 107 -7.57 16.87 -8.32
C GLY A 107 -7.74 17.79 -7.12
N GLY A 108 -7.68 17.22 -5.91
CA GLY A 108 -7.66 17.96 -4.65
C GLY A 108 -6.37 18.74 -4.35
N TYR A 109 -5.29 18.45 -5.09
CA TYR A 109 -3.93 18.98 -4.84
C TYR A 109 -3.45 19.97 -5.90
N LYS A 110 -4.35 20.47 -6.76
CA LYS A 110 -4.03 21.49 -7.78
C LYS A 110 -3.40 22.74 -7.17
N GLY A 111 -2.24 23.13 -7.69
CA GLY A 111 -1.48 24.27 -7.20
C GLY A 111 -0.70 24.03 -5.90
N LYS A 112 -0.73 22.80 -5.35
CA LYS A 112 0.05 22.40 -4.19
C LYS A 112 1.41 21.85 -4.61
N THR A 113 2.39 21.96 -3.71
CA THR A 113 3.69 21.31 -3.87
C THR A 113 3.63 19.95 -3.19
N VAL A 114 3.97 18.91 -3.95
CA VAL A 114 4.08 17.54 -3.47
C VAL A 114 5.52 17.07 -3.61
N GLU A 115 5.89 16.08 -2.82
CA GLU A 115 7.19 15.44 -2.90
C GLU A 115 7.07 14.25 -3.85
N LYS A 116 7.82 14.29 -4.95
CA LYS A 116 7.93 13.22 -5.93
C LYS A 116 9.14 12.37 -5.56
N TRP A 117 8.85 11.20 -5.04
CA TRP A 117 9.83 10.18 -4.73
C TRP A 117 9.95 9.25 -5.91
N THR A 118 11.17 9.06 -6.41
CA THR A 118 11.46 8.21 -7.57
C THR A 118 12.47 7.17 -7.14
N LEU A 119 12.17 5.90 -7.35
CA LEU A 119 13.06 4.79 -7.03
C LEU A 119 13.13 3.85 -8.24
N LEU A 120 14.31 3.33 -8.54
CA LEU A 120 14.47 2.35 -9.60
C LEU A 120 13.75 1.04 -9.22
N CYS A 121 13.08 0.43 -10.17
CA CYS A 121 12.42 -0.86 -10.04
C CYS A 121 13.22 -1.89 -10.85
N PRO A 122 14.25 -2.53 -10.26
CA PRO A 122 15.17 -3.39 -11.02
C PRO A 122 14.48 -4.63 -11.59
N GLN A 123 13.39 -5.10 -10.98
CA GLN A 123 12.61 -6.25 -11.48
C GLN A 123 11.87 -5.96 -12.79
N LEU A 124 11.51 -4.70 -13.06
CA LEU A 124 10.83 -4.26 -14.28
C LEU A 124 11.78 -3.53 -15.24
N SER A 125 13.02 -3.29 -14.81
CA SER A 125 14.01 -2.66 -15.66
C SER A 125 14.67 -3.74 -16.51
N THR A 126 14.64 -3.56 -17.83
CA THR A 126 15.41 -4.38 -18.75
C THR A 126 16.79 -3.76 -18.94
N GLY A 127 17.79 -4.49 -19.43
CA GLY A 127 19.14 -3.94 -19.62
C GLY A 127 19.20 -2.70 -20.53
N ASP A 128 18.16 -2.47 -21.31
CA ASP A 128 18.00 -1.35 -22.24
C ASP A 128 17.00 -0.27 -21.74
N GLU A 129 16.10 -0.60 -20.81
CA GLU A 129 15.02 0.27 -20.33
C GLU A 129 14.94 0.26 -18.80
N ASP A 130 15.05 1.44 -18.19
CA ASP A 130 14.95 1.60 -16.74
C ASP A 130 13.51 1.93 -16.35
N THR A 131 12.91 1.09 -15.53
CA THR A 131 11.58 1.33 -14.96
C THR A 131 11.70 1.90 -13.56
N TYR A 132 11.05 3.03 -13.30
CA TYR A 132 11.07 3.74 -12.03
C TYR A 132 9.70 3.71 -11.36
N CYS A 133 9.67 3.37 -10.08
CA CYS A 133 8.51 3.55 -9.20
C CYS A 133 8.46 4.99 -8.70
N VAL A 134 7.37 5.71 -8.99
CA VAL A 134 7.19 7.11 -8.60
C VAL A 134 6.01 7.28 -7.66
N LEU A 135 6.27 7.81 -6.47
CA LEU A 135 5.25 8.13 -5.46
C LEU A 135 5.18 9.64 -5.23
N LEU A 136 3.98 10.19 -5.32
CA LEU A 136 3.66 11.57 -4.99
C LEU A 136 3.11 11.62 -3.57
N VAL A 137 3.77 12.37 -2.70
CA VAL A 137 3.41 12.52 -1.29
C VAL A 137 3.09 13.97 -0.99
N TYR A 138 1.93 14.23 -0.40
CA TYR A 138 1.56 15.55 0.10
C TYR A 138 1.31 15.49 1.60
N LYS A 139 2.11 16.23 2.39
CA LYS A 139 2.00 16.24 3.85
C LYS A 139 1.94 14.81 4.42
N THR A 140 2.94 14.01 4.08
CA THR A 140 3.10 12.59 4.47
C THR A 140 2.00 11.64 4.01
N LYS A 141 1.10 12.07 3.10
CA LYS A 141 0.06 11.22 2.52
C LYS A 141 0.40 10.87 1.07
N PRO A 142 0.30 9.59 0.67
CA PRO A 142 0.36 9.24 -0.74
C PRO A 142 -0.86 9.84 -1.45
N VAL A 143 -0.61 10.63 -2.50
CA VAL A 143 -1.65 11.31 -3.29
C VAL A 143 -1.62 10.91 -4.76
N GLY A 144 -0.56 10.23 -5.19
CA GLY A 144 -0.48 9.61 -6.49
C GLY A 144 0.67 8.62 -6.55
N ALA A 145 0.54 7.58 -7.35
CA ALA A 145 1.56 6.56 -7.54
C ALA A 145 1.48 6.09 -8.98
N TYR A 146 2.64 5.90 -9.64
CA TYR A 146 2.74 5.38 -11.00
C TYR A 146 4.13 4.79 -11.26
N LEU A 147 4.26 3.99 -12.31
CA LEU A 147 5.53 3.59 -12.89
C LEU A 147 5.90 4.52 -14.04
N LEU A 148 7.18 4.78 -14.20
CA LEU A 148 7.75 5.59 -15.28
C LEU A 148 8.87 4.81 -15.95
N GLU A 149 8.72 4.51 -17.23
CA GLU A 149 9.76 3.85 -18.01
C GLU A 149 10.64 4.88 -18.73
N LYS A 150 11.94 4.61 -18.82
CA LYS A 150 12.90 5.43 -19.58
C LYS A 150 13.70 4.54 -20.53
N PRO A 151 13.98 5.00 -21.75
CA PRO A 151 13.81 6.36 -22.26
C PRO A 151 12.42 6.69 -22.84
N SER A 152 11.51 5.72 -22.94
CA SER A 152 10.18 5.86 -23.56
C SER A 152 9.35 7.01 -22.94
N GLY A 153 9.47 7.22 -21.63
CA GLY A 153 8.67 8.18 -20.87
C GLY A 153 7.24 7.71 -20.63
N GLU A 154 6.97 6.41 -20.85
CA GLU A 154 5.64 5.83 -20.62
C GLU A 154 5.30 5.82 -19.13
N VAL A 155 4.03 6.10 -18.82
CA VAL A 155 3.52 6.15 -17.45
C VAL A 155 2.39 5.15 -17.29
N SER A 156 2.56 4.24 -16.33
CA SER A 156 1.62 3.14 -16.06
C SER A 156 1.14 3.16 -14.61
N GLY A 157 -0.13 2.83 -14.38
CA GLY A 157 -0.71 2.80 -13.03
C GLY A 157 -0.18 1.60 -12.24
N LEU A 158 -0.04 1.73 -10.91
CA LEU A 158 0.51 0.64 -10.08
C LEU A 158 -0.33 -0.62 -10.19
N VAL A 159 -1.65 -0.51 -10.13
CA VAL A 159 -2.55 -1.67 -10.14
C VAL A 159 -2.48 -2.39 -11.49
N THR A 160 -2.51 -1.63 -12.58
CA THR A 160 -2.42 -2.16 -13.94
C THR A 160 -1.08 -2.83 -14.16
N ALA A 161 0.02 -2.18 -13.78
CA ALA A 161 1.35 -2.75 -13.92
C ALA A 161 1.60 -3.95 -13.00
N ALA A 162 1.02 -3.97 -11.79
CA ALA A 162 1.18 -5.10 -10.86
C ALA A 162 0.47 -6.33 -11.42
N LYS A 163 -0.69 -6.13 -12.05
CA LYS A 163 -1.39 -7.19 -12.79
C LYS A 163 -0.54 -7.70 -13.95
N THR A 164 0.00 -6.81 -14.78
CA THR A 164 0.86 -7.19 -15.91
C THR A 164 2.14 -7.92 -15.47
N ALA A 165 2.79 -7.45 -14.39
CA ALA A 165 3.97 -8.09 -13.83
C ALA A 165 3.66 -9.50 -13.29
N ALA A 166 2.52 -9.67 -12.60
CA ALA A 166 2.06 -10.98 -12.14
C ALA A 166 1.68 -11.93 -13.30
N GLU A 167 1.13 -11.40 -14.40
CA GLU A 167 0.83 -12.17 -15.61
C GLU A 167 2.12 -12.59 -16.35
N ALA A 168 3.18 -11.77 -16.32
CA ALA A 168 4.47 -12.09 -16.93
C ALA A 168 5.24 -13.18 -16.16
N ASP A 169 5.12 -13.22 -14.83
CA ASP A 169 5.70 -14.27 -13.98
C ASP A 169 4.93 -15.61 -14.07
N GLY A 170 3.65 -15.56 -14.48
CA GLY A 170 2.75 -16.71 -14.56
C GLY A 170 2.72 -17.49 -15.89
N VAL A 171 3.60 -17.21 -16.86
CA VAL A 171 3.65 -17.95 -18.14
C VAL A 171 4.68 -19.09 -18.07
N GLU A 172 4.31 -20.17 -17.39
CA GLU A 172 4.70 -21.53 -17.81
C GLU A 172 3.43 -22.20 -18.34
N ILE A 173 3.14 -21.97 -19.63
CA ILE A 173 2.18 -22.81 -20.34
C ILE A 173 3.01 -23.93 -20.97
N GLU A 174 3.28 -24.96 -20.18
CA GLU A 174 3.74 -26.24 -20.67
C GLU A 174 2.65 -26.77 -21.63
N TYR A 175 2.91 -26.71 -22.93
CA TYR A 175 2.07 -27.39 -23.91
C TYR A 175 2.34 -28.89 -23.76
N PRO A 176 1.32 -29.73 -23.52
CA PRO A 176 1.53 -31.17 -23.62
C PRO A 176 1.90 -31.50 -25.06
N GLU A 177 3.14 -31.98 -25.26
CA GLU A 177 3.55 -32.61 -26.52
C GLU A 177 2.72 -33.90 -26.71
N ASP A 178 2.22 -34.08 -27.93
CA ASP A 178 1.24 -35.09 -28.39
C ASP A 178 1.67 -36.55 -28.11
#